data_AF-A0A232LLU0-F1
#
_entry.id   AF-A0A232LLU0-F1
#
_cell.length_a   1.000
_cell.length_b   1.000
_cell.length_c   1.000
_cell.angle_alpha   90.00
_cell.angle_beta   90.00
_cell.angle_gamma   90.00
#
_symmetry.space_group_name_H-M   'P 1'
#
loop_
_entity.id
_entity.type
_entity.pdbx_description
1 polymer ?
#
loop_
_entity_poly.entity_id
_entity_poly.type
_entity_poly.pdbx_seq_one_letter_code
_entity_poly.pdbx_strand_id
1 'polypeptide(L)'
;MRLSNAALPEIAGSAALPAYDRAAVTPGIVHLGIGAFYRSHAAVYVDDCLARGEQGWGIVGASLRSAETRDALAPQDGLYTLALRDSGRQSLRIVGALQEILVAPESPQVLLDRLTDPAIRIVTLTITEKGYTVDLGTGALRRDHPDILHDLANPRAPRSALGFLAEAIEQRRTRGHRPFTL
;
A
#
# COMPACT_ATOMS: atom_id res chain seq x y z
N MET A 1 21.50 15.39 2.10
CA MET A 1 21.04 14.46 3.15
C MET A 1 19.85 13.68 2.62
N ARG A 2 19.81 12.36 2.81
CA ARG A 2 18.68 11.53 2.40
C ARG A 2 17.63 11.57 3.51
N LEU A 3 16.36 11.71 3.17
CA LEU A 3 15.25 11.66 4.13
C LEU A 3 15.25 10.28 4.82
N SER A 4 15.09 10.25 6.14
CA SER A 4 14.97 9.05 6.98
C SER A 4 14.42 9.46 8.34
N ASN A 5 14.03 8.50 9.19
CA ASN A 5 13.61 8.77 10.56
C ASN A 5 14.69 9.52 11.35
N ALA A 6 15.95 9.09 11.21
CA ALA A 6 17.08 9.71 11.89
C ALA A 6 17.33 11.16 11.43
N ALA A 7 17.00 11.48 10.18
CA ALA A 7 17.18 12.82 9.62
C ALA A 7 16.00 13.78 9.88
N LEU A 8 14.87 13.31 10.43
CA LEU A 8 13.69 14.17 10.68
C LEU A 8 13.99 15.42 11.54
N PRO A 9 14.78 15.35 12.64
CA PRO A 9 15.09 16.53 13.44
C PRO A 9 15.81 17.63 12.64
N GLU A 10 16.63 17.26 11.66
CA GLU A 10 17.40 18.19 10.83
C GLU A 10 16.54 18.85 9.73
N ILE A 11 15.41 18.23 9.40
CA ILE A 11 14.45 18.72 8.39
C ILE A 11 13.36 19.59 9.04
N ALA A 12 13.28 19.59 10.38
CA ALA A 12 12.37 20.44 11.12
C ALA A 12 12.51 21.91 10.71
N GLY A 13 11.39 22.54 10.34
CA GLY A 13 11.36 23.92 9.84
C GLY A 13 11.43 24.07 8.31
N SER A 14 11.86 23.04 7.57
CA SER A 14 11.84 23.03 6.10
C SER A 14 10.60 22.32 5.52
N ALA A 15 9.97 21.43 6.29
CA ALA A 15 8.71 20.76 5.97
C ALA A 15 7.93 20.46 7.25
N ALA A 16 6.62 20.32 7.15
CA ALA A 16 5.81 19.76 8.23
C ALA A 16 6.18 18.29 8.44
N LEU A 17 6.40 17.87 9.68
CA LEU A 17 6.79 16.50 10.02
C LEU A 17 5.57 15.70 10.54
N PRO A 18 5.60 14.36 10.52
CA PRO A 18 4.58 13.54 11.18
C PRO A 18 4.47 13.92 12.66
N ALA A 19 3.25 14.20 13.13
CA ALA A 19 2.97 14.64 14.51
C ALA A 19 2.67 13.46 15.46
N TYR A 20 3.16 12.27 15.13
CA TYR A 20 2.91 11.02 15.85
C TYR A 20 4.20 10.18 15.90
N ASP A 21 4.30 9.31 16.90
CA ASP A 21 5.40 8.35 16.98
C ASP A 21 5.21 7.26 15.94
N ARG A 22 6.04 7.27 14.89
CA ARG A 22 5.98 6.29 13.81
C ARG A 22 6.27 4.87 14.30
N ALA A 23 7.06 4.70 15.37
CA ALA A 23 7.38 3.38 15.91
C ALA A 23 6.18 2.73 16.62
N ALA A 24 5.20 3.53 17.06
CA ALA A 24 3.96 3.04 17.67
C ALA A 24 2.89 2.64 16.63
N VAL A 25 3.09 2.93 15.34
CA VAL A 25 2.09 2.66 14.30
C VAL A 25 2.14 1.20 13.87
N THR A 26 0.99 0.53 13.91
CA THR A 26 0.83 -0.84 13.43
C THR A 26 0.05 -0.86 12.12
N PRO A 27 0.38 -1.75 11.17
CA PRO A 27 -0.38 -1.90 9.93
C PRO A 27 -1.86 -2.24 10.14
N GLY A 28 -2.74 -1.54 9.42
CA GLY A 28 -4.16 -1.88 9.31
C GLY A 28 -4.70 -1.85 7.89
N ILE A 29 -3.89 -1.35 6.96
CA ILE A 29 -4.23 -1.17 5.55
C ILE A 29 -3.14 -1.83 4.70
N VAL A 30 -3.55 -2.66 3.76
CA VAL A 30 -2.70 -3.03 2.61
C VAL A 30 -3.16 -2.24 1.40
N HIS A 31 -2.22 -1.67 0.65
CA HIS A 31 -2.53 -0.93 -0.57
C HIS A 31 -1.86 -1.56 -1.79
N LEU A 32 -2.66 -2.06 -2.74
CA LEU A 32 -2.20 -2.64 -3.99
C LEU A 32 -2.04 -1.56 -5.07
N GLY A 33 -0.82 -1.39 -5.56
CA GLY A 33 -0.48 -0.40 -6.57
C GLY A 33 -0.06 0.95 -5.98
N ILE A 34 1.01 0.95 -5.17
CA ILE A 34 1.56 2.12 -4.45
C ILE A 34 2.17 3.18 -5.40
N GLY A 35 1.32 3.84 -6.19
CA GLY A 35 1.70 4.87 -7.14
C GLY A 35 1.74 6.28 -6.55
N ALA A 36 2.03 7.26 -7.41
CA ALA A 36 2.05 8.68 -7.03
C ALA A 36 0.69 9.16 -6.51
N PHE A 37 -0.42 8.77 -7.17
CA PHE A 37 -1.77 9.20 -6.79
C PHE A 37 -2.14 8.78 -5.36
N TYR A 38 -1.94 7.51 -5.00
CA TYR A 38 -2.24 7.05 -3.66
C TYR A 38 -1.39 7.78 -2.60
N ARG A 39 -0.08 7.95 -2.86
CA ARG A 39 0.83 8.69 -2.00
C ARG A 39 0.45 10.17 -1.84
N SER A 40 -0.09 10.79 -2.88
CA SER A 40 -0.54 12.19 -2.81
C SER A 40 -1.97 12.36 -2.31
N HIS A 41 -2.72 11.28 -2.09
CA HIS A 41 -4.14 11.32 -1.75
C HIS A 41 -4.46 10.50 -0.50
N ALA A 42 -4.80 9.22 -0.64
CA ALA A 42 -5.31 8.41 0.47
C ALA A 42 -4.29 8.24 1.61
N ALA A 43 -3.00 8.08 1.28
CA ALA A 43 -1.95 7.99 2.28
C ALA A 43 -1.83 9.26 3.14
N VAL A 44 -2.15 10.44 2.58
CA VAL A 44 -2.13 11.72 3.30
C VAL A 44 -3.24 11.76 4.34
N TYR A 45 -4.43 11.29 4.00
CA TYR A 45 -5.55 11.22 4.95
C TYR A 45 -5.31 10.19 6.06
N VAL A 46 -4.66 9.06 5.75
CA VAL A 46 -4.23 8.12 6.78
C VAL A 46 -3.21 8.76 7.71
N ASP A 47 -2.24 9.50 7.17
CA ASP A 47 -1.26 10.26 7.96
C ASP A 47 -1.91 11.30 8.87
N ASP A 48 -2.98 11.96 8.42
CA ASP A 48 -3.81 12.86 9.25
C ASP A 48 -4.54 12.12 10.38
N CYS A 49 -5.07 10.93 10.12
CA CYS A 49 -5.68 10.09 11.16
C CYS A 49 -4.65 9.70 12.23
N LEU A 50 -3.44 9.30 11.83
CA LEU A 50 -2.37 8.96 12.77
C LEU A 50 -1.96 10.18 13.61
N ALA A 51 -1.87 11.37 12.99
CA ALA A 51 -1.63 12.62 13.71
C ALA A 51 -2.74 13.01 14.71
N ARG A 52 -3.94 12.42 14.58
CA ARG A 52 -5.06 12.61 15.53
C ARG A 52 -5.07 11.56 16.65
N GLY A 53 -4.05 10.73 16.75
CA GLY A 53 -3.86 9.76 17.84
C GLY A 53 -4.20 8.32 17.47
N GLU A 54 -4.62 8.06 16.22
CA GLU A 54 -4.76 6.68 15.74
C GLU A 54 -3.38 6.02 15.58
N GLN A 55 -3.31 4.71 15.82
CA GLN A 55 -2.06 3.94 15.67
C GLN A 55 -2.25 2.69 14.80
N GLY A 56 -3.49 2.20 14.67
CA GLY A 56 -3.80 0.94 14.00
C GLY A 56 -3.96 1.01 12.47
N TRP A 57 -3.64 2.13 11.84
CA TRP A 57 -3.94 2.38 10.42
C TRP A 57 -2.70 2.52 9.54
N GLY A 58 -1.52 2.06 10.00
CA GLY A 58 -0.32 2.04 9.18
C GLY A 58 -0.54 1.34 7.84
N ILE A 59 0.18 1.79 6.81
CA ILE A 59 0.03 1.32 5.44
C ILE A 59 1.18 0.37 5.10
N VAL A 60 0.83 -0.81 4.59
CA VAL A 60 1.73 -1.68 3.83
C VAL A 60 1.44 -1.46 2.35
N GLY A 61 2.39 -0.88 1.62
CA GLY A 61 2.29 -0.77 0.16
C GLY A 61 2.64 -2.10 -0.50
N ALA A 62 2.01 -2.42 -1.61
CA ALA A 62 2.37 -3.57 -2.43
C ALA A 62 2.49 -3.16 -3.90
N SER A 63 3.64 -3.45 -4.49
CA SER A 63 3.84 -3.39 -5.94
C SER A 63 3.63 -4.78 -6.53
N LEU A 64 2.75 -4.88 -7.52
CA LEU A 64 2.49 -6.13 -8.24
C LEU A 64 3.41 -6.30 -9.47
N ARG A 65 4.34 -5.36 -9.72
CA ARG A 65 5.10 -5.31 -10.99
C ARG A 65 6.60 -5.12 -10.80
N SER A 66 7.03 -4.05 -10.13
CA SER A 66 8.44 -3.68 -10.04
C SER A 66 8.86 -3.22 -8.65
N ALA A 67 10.16 -3.29 -8.38
CA ALA A 67 10.76 -2.88 -7.11
C ALA A 67 11.04 -1.37 -7.01
N GLU A 68 10.95 -0.60 -8.09
CA GLU A 68 11.44 0.78 -8.17
C GLU A 68 10.95 1.68 -7.04
N THR A 69 9.64 1.61 -6.70
CA THR A 69 9.09 2.41 -5.60
C THR A 69 9.59 1.94 -4.23
N ARG A 70 9.75 0.62 -4.03
CA ARG A 70 10.35 0.05 -2.82
C ARG A 70 11.79 0.53 -2.69
N ASP A 71 12.59 0.42 -3.74
CA ASP A 71 14.01 0.79 -3.73
C ASP A 71 14.23 2.28 -3.49
N ALA A 72 13.32 3.12 -3.99
CA ALA A 72 13.35 4.57 -3.74
C ALA A 72 13.05 4.92 -2.28
N LEU A 73 12.00 4.32 -1.69
CA LEU A 73 11.46 4.71 -0.38
C LEU A 73 11.98 3.90 0.80
N ALA A 74 12.43 2.66 0.59
CA ALA A 74 12.91 1.80 1.68
C ALA A 74 14.11 2.40 2.43
N PRO A 75 15.13 2.98 1.77
CA PRO A 75 16.22 3.61 2.50
C PRO A 75 15.85 4.99 3.08
N GLN A 76 14.57 5.39 2.98
CA GLN A 76 13.99 6.53 3.65
C GLN A 76 12.99 6.11 4.75
N ASP A 77 13.02 4.85 5.18
CA ASP A 77 12.09 4.30 6.17
C ASP A 77 10.62 4.47 5.79
N GLY A 78 10.30 4.41 4.48
CA GLY A 78 8.96 4.63 3.95
C GLY A 78 8.50 6.10 3.91
N LEU A 79 9.33 7.04 4.38
CA LEU A 79 9.04 8.47 4.35
C LEU A 79 9.14 9.03 2.94
N TYR A 80 8.27 9.98 2.62
CA TYR A 80 8.36 10.78 1.40
C TYR A 80 7.82 12.19 1.62
N THR A 81 8.22 13.11 0.75
CA THR A 81 7.76 14.50 0.77
C THR A 81 6.55 14.67 -0.15
N LEU A 82 5.45 15.17 0.40
CA LEU A 82 4.34 15.74 -0.35
C LEU A 82 4.61 17.23 -0.56
N ALA A 83 4.67 17.64 -1.82
CA ALA A 83 4.71 19.05 -2.19
C ALA A 83 3.34 19.50 -2.69
N LEU A 84 2.67 20.35 -1.91
CA LEU A 84 1.42 20.99 -2.31
C LEU A 84 1.76 22.32 -2.99
N ARG A 85 1.19 22.56 -4.17
CA ARG A 85 1.44 23.77 -4.97
C ARG A 85 0.12 24.40 -5.36
N ASP A 86 -0.03 25.67 -5.03
CA ASP A 86 -1.19 26.50 -5.36
C ASP A 86 -0.73 27.93 -5.63
N SER A 87 -1.07 28.49 -6.79
CA SER A 87 -0.96 29.92 -7.11
C SER A 87 0.35 30.59 -6.64
N GLY A 88 1.49 29.97 -6.95
CA GLY A 88 2.83 30.46 -6.60
C GLY A 88 3.31 30.15 -5.18
N ARG A 89 2.48 29.52 -4.34
CA ARG A 89 2.88 29.01 -3.02
C ARG A 89 3.21 27.52 -3.09
N GLN A 90 4.22 27.12 -2.34
CA GLN A 90 4.57 25.73 -2.12
C GLN A 90 4.61 25.45 -0.62
N SER A 91 3.95 24.38 -0.17
CA SER A 91 4.15 23.81 1.16
C SER A 91 4.66 22.38 1.04
N LEU A 92 5.56 22.02 1.95
CA LEU A 92 6.18 20.70 2.02
C LEU A 92 5.72 20.01 3.30
N ARG A 93 5.34 18.74 3.18
CA ARG A 93 5.00 17.86 4.30
C ARG A 93 5.72 16.54 4.10
N ILE A 94 6.27 15.98 5.16
CA ILE A 94 6.74 14.60 5.20
C ILE A 94 5.56 13.71 5.60
N VAL A 95 5.26 12.70 4.78
CA VAL A 95 4.26 11.68 5.07
C VAL A 95 4.98 10.44 5.60
N GLY A 96 4.49 9.90 6.72
CA GLY A 96 5.10 8.78 7.44
C GLY A 96 4.20 7.56 7.62
N ALA A 97 2.96 7.61 7.11
CA ALA A 97 1.96 6.54 7.28
C ALA A 97 2.34 5.22 6.58
N LEU A 98 3.20 5.29 5.56
CA LEU A 98 3.74 4.12 4.87
C LEU A 98 4.85 3.49 5.72
N GLN A 99 4.61 2.25 6.14
CA GLN A 99 5.52 1.50 7.01
C GLN A 99 6.52 0.66 6.21
N GLU A 100 6.04 -0.01 5.16
CA GLU A 100 6.88 -0.84 4.27
C GLU A 100 6.25 -0.95 2.88
N ILE A 101 7.04 -1.41 1.90
CA ILE A 101 6.57 -1.76 0.56
C ILE A 101 7.02 -3.18 0.22
N LEU A 102 6.05 -4.03 -0.10
CA LEU A 102 6.27 -5.37 -0.61
C LEU A 102 6.29 -5.37 -2.14
N VAL A 103 7.08 -6.27 -2.71
CA VAL A 103 7.16 -6.50 -4.17
C VAL A 103 6.67 -7.91 -4.43
N ALA A 104 5.43 -8.04 -4.88
CA ALA A 104 4.77 -9.34 -5.00
C ALA A 104 5.51 -10.34 -5.91
N PRO A 105 6.09 -9.92 -7.06
CA PRO A 105 6.91 -10.83 -7.86
C PRO A 105 8.16 -11.38 -7.16
N GLU A 106 8.74 -10.65 -6.19
CA GLU A 106 9.91 -11.11 -5.43
C GLU A 106 9.51 -12.05 -4.28
N SER A 107 8.36 -11.82 -3.66
CA SER A 107 7.94 -12.53 -2.45
C SER A 107 6.41 -12.56 -2.31
N PRO A 108 5.70 -13.38 -3.11
CA PRO A 108 4.25 -13.43 -3.12
C PRO A 108 3.67 -13.90 -1.77
N GLN A 109 4.36 -14.84 -1.11
CA GLN A 109 3.93 -15.34 0.20
C GLN A 109 3.90 -14.24 1.27
N VAL A 110 4.87 -13.33 1.27
CA VAL A 110 4.91 -12.22 2.25
C VAL A 110 3.71 -11.28 2.09
N LEU A 111 3.27 -11.04 0.85
CA LEU A 111 2.05 -10.28 0.60
C LEU A 111 0.80 -11.02 1.08
N LEU A 112 0.70 -12.34 0.85
CA LEU A 112 -0.39 -13.15 1.38
C LEU A 112 -0.41 -13.16 2.91
N ASP A 113 0.74 -13.26 3.55
CA ASP A 113 0.85 -13.22 5.01
C ASP A 113 0.31 -11.89 5.56
N ARG A 114 0.67 -10.76 4.93
CA ARG A 114 0.10 -9.45 5.29
C ARG A 114 -1.41 -9.37 5.04
N LEU A 115 -1.90 -9.82 3.89
CA LEU A 115 -3.35 -9.79 3.59
C LEU A 115 -4.17 -10.69 4.54
N THR A 116 -3.56 -11.76 5.06
CA THR A 116 -4.22 -12.70 5.98
C THR A 116 -4.09 -12.35 7.45
N ASP A 117 -3.24 -11.37 7.80
CA ASP A 117 -3.11 -10.84 9.16
C ASP A 117 -4.43 -10.23 9.64
N PRO A 118 -5.02 -10.67 10.78
CA PRO A 118 -6.28 -10.14 11.28
C PRO A 118 -6.26 -8.63 11.60
N ALA A 119 -5.08 -8.03 11.82
CA ALA A 119 -4.94 -6.58 12.01
C ALA A 119 -5.24 -5.78 10.72
N ILE A 120 -5.01 -6.37 9.54
CA ILE A 120 -5.39 -5.79 8.26
C ILE A 120 -6.90 -5.91 8.09
N ARG A 121 -7.53 -4.73 8.03
CA ARG A 121 -8.99 -4.56 8.00
C ARG A 121 -9.48 -3.96 6.69
N ILE A 122 -8.59 -3.29 5.95
CA ILE A 122 -8.90 -2.65 4.68
C ILE A 122 -7.81 -3.00 3.68
N VAL A 123 -8.21 -3.38 2.47
CA VAL A 123 -7.31 -3.51 1.32
C VAL A 123 -7.78 -2.53 0.26
N THR A 124 -6.93 -1.56 -0.09
CA THR A 124 -7.26 -0.53 -1.08
C THR A 124 -6.47 -0.75 -2.37
N LEU A 125 -6.98 -0.25 -3.51
CA LEU A 125 -6.38 -0.49 -4.81
C LEU A 125 -6.26 0.79 -5.65
N THR A 126 -5.09 1.01 -6.25
CA THR A 126 -4.91 1.93 -7.38
C THR A 126 -4.10 1.25 -8.48
N ILE A 127 -4.67 0.16 -9.01
CA ILE A 127 -4.01 -0.74 -9.98
C ILE A 127 -4.27 -0.36 -11.45
N THR A 128 -4.83 0.83 -11.71
CA THR A 128 -5.38 1.27 -13.02
C THR A 128 -6.53 0.39 -13.50
N GLU A 129 -7.23 0.83 -14.55
CA GLU A 129 -8.35 0.12 -15.18
C GLU A 129 -7.93 -1.27 -15.66
N LYS A 130 -6.71 -1.39 -16.20
CA LYS A 130 -6.16 -2.65 -16.71
C LYS A 130 -5.91 -3.67 -15.61
N GLY A 131 -5.64 -3.22 -14.39
CA GLY A 131 -5.35 -4.10 -13.25
C GLY A 131 -6.53 -4.95 -12.82
N TYR A 132 -7.77 -4.55 -13.14
CA TYR A 132 -8.97 -5.31 -12.81
C TYR A 132 -9.19 -6.50 -13.74
N THR A 133 -8.46 -6.61 -14.86
CA THR A 133 -8.59 -7.71 -15.83
C THR A 133 -10.03 -7.91 -16.34
N VAL A 134 -10.79 -6.83 -16.45
CA VAL A 134 -12.18 -6.83 -16.92
C VAL A 134 -12.23 -6.41 -18.40
N ASP A 135 -13.11 -7.04 -19.16
CA ASP A 135 -13.51 -6.58 -20.48
C ASP A 135 -14.43 -5.35 -20.32
N LEU A 136 -13.99 -4.20 -20.81
CA LEU A 136 -14.71 -2.94 -20.57
C LEU A 136 -16.04 -2.83 -21.34
N GLY A 137 -16.24 -3.63 -22.39
CA GLY A 137 -17.49 -3.64 -23.15
C GLY A 137 -18.58 -4.47 -22.48
N THR A 138 -18.19 -5.57 -21.83
CA THR A 138 -19.11 -6.54 -21.22
C THR A 138 -19.15 -6.48 -19.70
N GLY A 139 -18.15 -5.88 -19.06
CA GLY A 139 -17.95 -5.92 -17.60
C GLY A 139 -17.50 -7.29 -17.07
N ALA A 140 -17.26 -8.27 -17.95
CA ALA A 140 -16.90 -9.62 -17.54
C ALA A 140 -15.40 -9.76 -17.25
N LEU A 141 -15.05 -10.67 -16.35
CA LEU A 141 -13.66 -11.05 -16.12
C LEU A 141 -13.06 -11.67 -17.40
N ARG A 142 -11.90 -11.17 -17.82
CA ARG A 142 -11.13 -11.74 -18.92
C ARG A 142 -10.40 -13.01 -18.46
N ARG A 143 -11.11 -14.14 -18.53
CA ARG A 143 -10.60 -15.45 -18.10
C ARG A 143 -9.43 -15.97 -18.94
N ASP A 144 -9.24 -15.41 -20.13
CA ASP A 144 -8.13 -15.71 -21.04
C ASP A 144 -6.84 -14.91 -20.71
N HIS A 145 -6.90 -13.96 -19.78
CA HIS A 145 -5.74 -13.16 -19.40
C HIS A 145 -4.66 -14.08 -18.77
N PRO A 146 -3.36 -13.96 -19.18
CA PRO A 146 -2.30 -14.86 -18.71
C PRO A 146 -2.18 -14.97 -17.19
N ASP A 147 -2.29 -13.84 -16.49
CA ASP A 147 -2.24 -13.85 -15.01
C ASP A 147 -3.45 -14.53 -14.38
N ILE A 148 -4.64 -14.42 -14.99
CA ILE A 148 -5.86 -15.09 -14.49
C ILE A 148 -5.76 -16.60 -14.71
N LEU A 149 -5.25 -17.02 -15.87
CA LEU A 149 -4.97 -18.44 -16.14
C LEU A 149 -3.93 -18.99 -15.16
N HIS A 150 -2.86 -18.24 -14.88
CA HIS A 150 -1.85 -18.62 -13.89
C HIS A 150 -2.45 -18.76 -12.49
N ASP A 151 -3.24 -17.79 -12.04
CA ASP A 151 -3.83 -17.76 -10.70
C ASP A 151 -4.83 -18.90 -10.50
N LEU A 152 -5.62 -19.25 -11.52
CA LEU A 152 -6.52 -20.40 -11.48
C LEU A 152 -5.77 -21.73 -11.39
N ALA A 153 -4.63 -21.85 -12.06
CA ALA A 153 -3.80 -23.06 -12.00
C ALA A 153 -2.96 -23.14 -10.71
N ASN A 154 -2.61 -22.00 -10.10
CA ASN A 154 -1.71 -21.89 -8.96
C ASN A 154 -2.30 -21.00 -7.86
N PRO A 155 -3.45 -21.35 -7.26
CA PRO A 155 -4.19 -20.46 -6.35
C PRO A 155 -3.39 -20.06 -5.10
N ARG A 156 -2.46 -20.90 -4.64
CA ARG A 156 -1.57 -20.61 -3.50
C ARG A 156 -0.37 -19.71 -3.86
N ALA A 157 -0.14 -19.43 -5.14
CA ALA A 157 0.95 -18.59 -5.63
C ALA A 157 0.45 -17.63 -6.73
N PRO A 158 -0.50 -16.73 -6.39
CA PRO A 158 -1.10 -15.83 -7.36
C PRO A 158 -0.12 -14.73 -7.81
N ARG A 159 -0.44 -14.12 -8.96
CA ARG A 159 0.28 -13.02 -9.59
C ARG A 159 -0.61 -11.78 -9.76
N SER A 160 -1.90 -11.97 -10.06
CA SER A 160 -2.81 -10.83 -10.24
C SER A 160 -3.33 -10.30 -8.91
N ALA A 161 -3.76 -9.04 -8.89
CA ALA A 161 -4.45 -8.46 -7.75
C ALA A 161 -5.64 -9.31 -7.31
N LEU A 162 -6.44 -9.80 -8.27
CA LEU A 162 -7.62 -10.63 -7.99
C LEU A 162 -7.24 -11.98 -7.38
N GLY A 163 -6.17 -12.61 -7.84
CA GLY A 163 -5.67 -13.86 -7.27
C GLY A 163 -5.21 -13.69 -5.83
N PHE A 164 -4.43 -12.64 -5.53
CA PHE A 164 -4.03 -12.31 -4.16
C PHE A 164 -5.24 -12.09 -3.24
N LEU A 165 -6.23 -11.32 -3.71
CA LEU A 165 -7.44 -11.05 -2.94
C LEU A 165 -8.27 -12.32 -2.70
N ALA A 166 -8.51 -13.12 -3.73
CA ALA A 166 -9.30 -14.34 -3.62
C ALA A 166 -8.65 -15.35 -2.66
N GLU A 167 -7.34 -15.58 -2.80
CA GLU A 167 -6.58 -16.49 -1.96
C GLU A 167 -6.52 -15.99 -0.50
N ALA A 168 -6.28 -14.70 -0.28
CA ALA A 168 -6.27 -14.13 1.06
C ALA A 168 -7.64 -14.24 1.75
N ILE A 169 -8.73 -13.96 1.03
CA ILE A 169 -10.09 -14.10 1.56
C ILE A 169 -10.35 -15.57 1.96
N GLU A 170 -9.96 -16.52 1.13
CA GLU A 170 -10.13 -17.95 1.42
C GLU A 170 -9.30 -18.40 2.63
N GLN A 171 -8.04 -17.96 2.74
CA GLN A 171 -7.19 -18.24 3.90
C GLN A 171 -7.77 -17.63 5.19
N ARG A 172 -8.27 -16.39 5.15
CA ARG A 172 -8.93 -15.77 6.31
C ARG A 172 -10.17 -16.53 6.71
N ARG A 173 -11.02 -16.90 5.74
CA ARG A 173 -12.24 -17.68 5.97
C ARG A 173 -11.95 -19.01 6.65
N THR A 174 -10.99 -19.77 6.13
CA THR A 174 -10.60 -21.09 6.68
C THR A 174 -9.98 -21.00 8.07
N ARG A 175 -9.29 -19.88 8.39
CA ARG A 175 -8.74 -19.59 9.73
C ARG A 175 -9.75 -18.92 10.69
N GLY A 176 -10.99 -18.69 10.27
CA GLY A 176 -12.01 -18.02 11.08
C GLY A 176 -11.75 -16.53 11.34
N HIS A 177 -10.93 -15.89 10.51
CA HIS A 177 -10.68 -14.44 10.59
C HIS A 177 -11.79 -13.65 9.89
N ARG A 178 -12.06 -12.44 10.39
CA ARG A 178 -13.03 -11.52 9.77
C ARG A 178 -12.58 -11.10 8.37
N PRO A 179 -13.48 -10.84 7.42
CA PRO A 179 -13.11 -10.27 6.13
C PRO A 179 -12.53 -8.86 6.30
N PHE A 180 -11.77 -8.41 5.30
CA PHE A 180 -11.40 -7.00 5.13
C PHE A 180 -12.36 -6.30 4.15
N THR A 181 -12.45 -4.98 4.22
CA THR A 181 -13.10 -4.16 3.20
C THR A 181 -12.21 -4.03 1.95
N LEU A 182 -12.84 -4.06 0.78
CA LEU A 182 -12.25 -3.73 -0.53
C LEU A 182 -12.76 -2.37 -1.01
#